data_AF-A0A0D3IDI4-F1
#
_entry.id   AF-A0A0D3IDI4-F1
#
_cell.length_a   1.000
_cell.length_b   1.000
_cell.length_c   1.000
_cell.angle_alpha   90.00
_cell.angle_beta   90.00
_cell.angle_gamma   90.00
#
_symmetry.space_group_name_H-M   'P 1'
#
loop_
_entity.id
_entity.type
_entity.pdbx_description
1 polymer ?
#
loop_
_entity_poly.entity_id
_entity_poly.type
_entity_poly.pdbx_seq_one_letter_code
_entity_poly.pdbx_strand_id
1 'polypeptide(L)'
;MLATLVFPAAYSPSPFASLAAARPRTAAAPAMTELSLAATVVRDVSALPTMYALMSLNEYMTHRYFQHLEFNRPESLPWVKSLVERVAGVPAAEQRVPGDGHVEHHAETYDDMSLKNDERWRANKASQSLDDDYYRGTAFHWSATLIMTVQMLPSVLPTYALMGWSLPETLAILLPSMLLHAVATRLLQRQMRESAGGGGGTAPAAIANGGTIIADAYSE
;
A
#
# COMPACT_ATOMS: atom_id res chain seq x y z
N MET A 1 19.79 94.12 13.41
CA MET A 1 19.03 93.13 14.20
C MET A 1 17.64 93.01 13.59
N LEU A 2 17.09 91.78 13.58
CA LEU A 2 15.90 91.28 12.88
C LEU A 2 16.00 91.18 11.35
N ALA A 3 15.86 89.96 10.82
CA ALA A 3 14.75 89.60 9.93
C ALA A 3 14.76 88.10 9.56
N THR A 4 13.66 87.43 9.94
CA THR A 4 12.96 86.33 9.25
C THR A 4 13.66 84.97 9.01
N LEU A 5 13.30 84.00 9.86
CA LEU A 5 13.32 82.57 9.53
C LEU A 5 12.15 82.26 8.59
N VAL A 6 12.43 81.77 7.39
CA VAL A 6 11.45 81.21 6.46
C VAL A 6 11.48 79.69 6.60
N PHE A 7 10.39 79.10 7.10
CA PHE A 7 10.17 77.65 7.05
C PHE A 7 9.65 77.26 5.66
N PRO A 8 10.21 76.26 4.98
CA PRO A 8 9.57 75.70 3.80
C PRO A 8 8.40 74.80 4.23
N ALA A 9 7.24 75.03 3.62
CA ALA A 9 6.04 74.23 3.79
C ALA A 9 6.32 72.76 3.43
N ALA A 10 5.98 71.85 4.32
CA ALA A 10 6.02 70.42 4.06
C ALA A 10 5.03 70.09 2.92
N TYR A 11 5.56 69.58 1.82
CA TYR A 11 4.78 68.98 0.75
C TYR A 11 4.10 67.72 1.31
N SER A 12 2.78 67.79 1.52
CA SER A 12 1.96 66.63 1.88
C SER A 12 1.47 65.97 0.59
N PRO A 13 1.94 64.76 0.22
CA PRO A 13 1.38 64.05 -0.91
C PRO A 13 -0.05 63.61 -0.55
N SER A 14 -1.02 64.03 -1.36
CA SER A 14 -2.41 63.60 -1.28
C SER A 14 -2.50 62.07 -1.30
N PRO A 15 -3.20 61.42 -0.34
CA PRO A 15 -3.32 59.96 -0.28
C PRO A 15 -4.13 59.35 -1.44
N PHE A 16 -4.69 60.19 -2.32
CA PHE A 16 -5.60 59.75 -3.39
C PHE A 16 -4.92 59.58 -4.76
N ALA A 17 -3.62 59.85 -4.89
CA ALA A 17 -2.88 59.66 -6.15
C ALA A 17 -2.47 58.20 -6.43
N SER A 18 -2.63 57.28 -5.47
CA SER A 18 -2.15 55.89 -5.57
C SER A 18 -3.26 54.85 -5.75
N LEU A 19 -4.35 55.21 -6.46
CA LEU A 19 -5.45 54.27 -6.76
C LEU A 19 -5.74 54.09 -8.26
N ALA A 20 -4.99 54.76 -9.15
CA ALA A 20 -5.19 54.67 -10.61
C ALA A 20 -4.27 53.66 -11.33
N ALA A 21 -3.41 52.93 -10.62
CA ALA A 21 -2.42 52.03 -11.24
C ALA A 21 -2.46 50.56 -10.77
N ALA A 22 -3.53 50.11 -10.12
CA ALA A 22 -3.75 48.69 -9.84
C ALA A 22 -4.68 48.07 -10.88
N ARG A 23 -4.24 48.03 -12.14
CA ARG A 23 -4.86 47.12 -13.12
C ARG A 23 -4.50 45.70 -12.65
N PRO A 24 -5.46 44.83 -12.31
CA PRO A 24 -5.12 43.44 -12.06
C PRO A 24 -4.49 42.92 -13.35
N ARG A 25 -3.21 42.51 -13.28
CA ARG A 25 -2.67 41.62 -14.29
C ARG A 25 -3.48 40.35 -14.13
N THR A 26 -4.49 40.18 -14.98
CA THR A 26 -5.02 38.85 -15.29
C THR A 26 -3.80 38.05 -15.70
N ALA A 27 -3.30 37.21 -14.80
CA ALA A 27 -2.30 36.23 -15.15
C ALA A 27 -2.89 35.45 -16.33
N ALA A 28 -2.25 35.54 -17.50
CA ALA A 28 -2.63 34.70 -18.61
C ALA A 28 -2.60 33.27 -18.08
N ALA A 29 -3.75 32.57 -18.13
CA ALA A 29 -3.75 31.14 -17.88
C ALA A 29 -2.65 30.55 -18.77
N PRO A 30 -1.71 29.76 -18.24
CA PRO A 30 -0.65 29.19 -19.07
C PRO A 30 -1.34 28.47 -20.23
N ALA A 31 -1.06 28.90 -21.46
CA ALA A 31 -1.58 28.25 -22.64
C ALA A 31 -0.93 26.86 -22.70
N MET A 32 -1.61 25.87 -22.12
CA MET A 32 -1.20 24.49 -22.23
C MET A 32 -1.34 24.09 -23.70
N THR A 33 -0.25 23.57 -24.26
CA THR A 33 -0.30 22.96 -25.59
C THR A 33 -1.23 21.73 -25.55
N GLU A 34 -1.93 21.45 -26.64
CA GLU A 34 -2.73 20.21 -26.79
C GLU A 34 -1.92 18.96 -26.42
N LEU A 35 -0.62 18.94 -26.78
CA LEU A 35 0.30 17.86 -26.42
C LEU A 35 0.51 17.74 -24.90
N SER A 36 0.65 18.86 -24.18
CA SER A 36 0.76 18.87 -22.72
C SER A 36 -0.54 18.47 -22.02
N LEU A 37 -1.70 18.82 -22.59
CA LEU A 37 -2.99 18.37 -22.08
C LEU A 37 -3.14 16.86 -22.27
N ALA A 38 -2.88 16.35 -23.47
CA ALA A 38 -2.96 14.92 -23.77
C ALA A 38 -2.00 14.10 -22.89
N ALA A 39 -0.75 14.56 -22.72
CA ALA A 39 0.22 13.91 -21.84
C ALA A 39 -0.24 13.88 -20.38
N THR A 40 -0.83 14.98 -19.89
CA THR A 40 -1.38 15.06 -18.52
C THR A 40 -2.54 14.08 -18.35
N VAL A 41 -3.49 14.06 -19.29
CA VAL A 41 -4.62 13.13 -19.26
C VAL A 41 -4.17 11.67 -19.28
N VAL A 42 -3.22 11.33 -20.16
CA VAL A 42 -2.66 9.96 -20.23
C VAL A 42 -1.97 9.59 -18.92
N ARG A 43 -1.15 10.49 -18.35
CA ARG A 43 -0.49 10.27 -17.06
C ARG A 43 -1.51 10.04 -15.94
N ASP A 44 -2.55 10.87 -15.88
CA ASP A 44 -3.54 10.84 -14.81
C ASP A 44 -4.42 9.58 -14.90
N VAL A 45 -4.85 9.19 -16.11
CA VAL A 45 -5.65 7.98 -16.33
C VAL A 45 -4.82 6.70 -16.12
N SER A 46 -3.53 6.70 -16.48
CA SER A 46 -2.65 5.54 -16.31
C SER A 46 -2.21 5.31 -14.86
N ALA A 47 -2.34 6.31 -13.97
CA ALA A 47 -1.94 6.17 -12.57
C ALA A 47 -2.68 5.02 -11.86
N LEU A 48 -3.98 4.85 -12.08
CA LEU A 48 -4.75 3.79 -11.39
C LEU A 48 -4.40 2.37 -11.88
N PRO A 49 -4.39 2.08 -13.21
CA PRO A 49 -3.92 0.79 -13.72
C PRO A 49 -2.49 0.46 -13.32
N THR A 50 -1.59 1.45 -13.31
CA THR A 50 -0.20 1.25 -12.86
C THR A 50 -0.15 0.86 -11.39
N MET A 51 -0.89 1.56 -10.51
CA MET A 51 -0.95 1.17 -9.09
C MET A 51 -1.47 -0.25 -8.92
N TYR A 52 -2.55 -0.61 -9.63
CA TYR A 52 -3.12 -1.95 -9.57
C TYR A 52 -2.10 -3.01 -9.97
N ALA A 53 -1.39 -2.83 -11.08
CA ALA A 53 -0.38 -3.76 -11.55
C ALA A 53 0.79 -3.91 -10.56
N LEU A 54 1.29 -2.80 -10.02
CA LEU A 54 2.36 -2.81 -9.01
C LEU A 54 1.91 -3.50 -7.72
N MET A 55 0.67 -3.23 -7.28
CA MET A 55 0.07 -3.85 -6.11
C MET A 55 -0.08 -5.36 -6.30
N SER A 56 -0.63 -5.81 -7.44
CA SER A 56 -0.81 -7.23 -7.73
C SER A 56 0.52 -7.98 -7.80
N LEU A 57 1.55 -7.36 -8.38
CA LEU A 57 2.89 -7.93 -8.37
C LEU A 57 3.46 -8.02 -6.96
N ASN A 58 3.32 -6.95 -6.17
CA ASN A 58 3.78 -6.93 -4.78
C ASN A 58 3.07 -7.98 -3.95
N GLU A 59 1.74 -8.06 -4.01
CA GLU A 59 0.93 -9.07 -3.35
C GLU A 59 1.38 -10.49 -3.73
N TYR A 60 1.58 -10.77 -5.02
CA TYR A 60 2.11 -12.07 -5.47
C TYR A 60 3.48 -12.38 -4.83
N MET A 61 4.40 -11.42 -4.86
CA MET A 61 5.74 -11.61 -4.30
C MET A 61 5.69 -11.82 -2.78
N THR A 62 4.88 -11.03 -2.07
CA THR A 62 4.71 -11.13 -0.62
C THR A 62 4.05 -12.45 -0.24
N HIS A 63 2.95 -12.84 -0.90
CA HIS A 63 2.29 -14.12 -0.67
C HIS A 63 3.25 -15.28 -0.90
N ARG A 64 3.90 -15.29 -2.07
CA ARG A 64 4.71 -16.44 -2.49
C ARG A 64 5.98 -16.58 -1.67
N TYR A 65 6.76 -15.52 -1.50
CA TYR A 65 8.08 -15.63 -0.89
C TYR A 65 8.08 -15.43 0.63
N PHE A 66 7.20 -14.57 1.14
CA PHE A 66 7.18 -14.21 2.56
C PHE A 66 6.10 -14.99 3.32
N GLN A 67 4.85 -15.01 2.86
CA GLN A 67 3.76 -15.66 3.60
C GLN A 67 3.78 -17.19 3.44
N HIS A 68 4.06 -17.71 2.25
CA HIS A 68 4.30 -19.14 2.03
C HIS A 68 5.73 -19.59 2.37
N LEU A 69 6.52 -18.71 2.99
CA LEU A 69 7.87 -18.99 3.48
C LEU A 69 8.79 -19.60 2.41
N GLU A 70 8.55 -19.35 1.12
CA GLU A 70 9.42 -19.89 0.07
C GLU A 70 10.82 -19.33 0.18
N PHE A 71 11.00 -18.11 0.71
CA PHE A 71 12.31 -17.57 1.07
C PHE A 71 13.10 -18.50 2.02
N ASN A 72 12.43 -19.28 2.87
CA ASN A 72 13.09 -20.20 3.79
C ASN A 72 13.52 -21.51 3.13
N ARG A 73 13.04 -21.81 1.91
CA ARG A 73 13.50 -22.99 1.16
C ARG A 73 14.95 -22.85 0.74
N PRO A 74 15.79 -23.89 0.86
CA PRO A 74 17.22 -23.77 0.59
C PRO A 74 17.53 -23.36 -0.86
N GLU A 75 16.69 -23.74 -1.81
CA GLU A 75 16.82 -23.43 -3.24
C GLU A 75 16.29 -22.05 -3.65
N SER A 76 15.60 -21.32 -2.78
CA SER A 76 15.01 -20.03 -3.13
C SER A 76 16.03 -18.90 -3.07
N LEU A 77 15.99 -18.03 -4.10
CA LEU A 77 16.78 -16.81 -4.21
C LEU A 77 18.27 -17.00 -3.78
N PRO A 78 19.00 -17.96 -4.38
CA PRO A 78 20.35 -18.32 -3.95
C PRO A 78 21.33 -17.13 -4.00
N TRP A 79 21.11 -16.19 -4.92
CA TRP A 79 21.91 -14.97 -5.02
C TRP A 79 21.68 -14.01 -3.84
N VAL A 80 20.47 -13.92 -3.30
CA VAL A 80 20.17 -13.10 -2.10
C VAL A 80 20.82 -13.75 -0.89
N LYS A 81 20.66 -15.06 -0.73
CA LYS A 81 21.20 -15.77 0.43
C LYS A 81 22.72 -15.72 0.49
N SER A 82 23.37 -15.91 -0.65
CA SER A 82 24.82 -15.75 -0.76
C SER A 82 25.30 -14.33 -0.50
N LEU A 83 24.52 -13.30 -0.87
CA LEU A 83 24.85 -11.92 -0.53
C LEU A 83 24.74 -11.67 0.98
N VAL A 84 23.67 -12.13 1.62
CA VAL A 84 23.48 -12.01 3.08
C VAL A 84 24.58 -12.76 3.82
N GLU A 85 24.95 -13.95 3.38
CA GLU A 85 26.05 -14.72 3.97
C GLU A 85 27.38 -13.96 3.86
N ARG A 86 27.65 -13.32 2.72
CA ARG A 86 28.87 -12.52 2.52
C ARG A 86 28.91 -11.24 3.36
N VAL A 87 27.76 -10.58 3.55
CA VAL A 87 27.70 -9.27 4.22
C VAL A 87 27.52 -9.41 5.74
N ALA A 88 26.67 -10.33 6.17
CA ALA A 88 26.29 -10.52 7.57
C ALA A 88 26.93 -11.76 8.22
N GLY A 89 27.59 -12.63 7.45
CA GLY A 89 28.21 -13.86 7.96
C GLY A 89 27.21 -14.94 8.37
N VAL A 90 25.92 -14.77 8.05
CA VAL A 90 24.86 -15.73 8.41
C VAL A 90 24.78 -16.83 7.36
N PRO A 91 24.99 -18.11 7.71
CA PRO A 91 24.88 -19.22 6.75
C PRO A 91 23.50 -19.29 6.11
N ALA A 92 23.42 -19.60 4.81
CA ALA A 92 22.15 -19.67 4.08
C ALA A 92 21.08 -20.58 4.72
N ALA A 93 21.50 -21.63 5.45
CA ALA A 93 20.61 -22.55 6.17
C ALA A 93 19.93 -21.92 7.41
N GLU A 94 20.55 -20.89 7.98
CA GLU A 94 20.09 -20.18 9.18
C GLU A 94 19.30 -18.90 8.84
N GLN A 95 19.32 -18.48 7.57
CA GLN A 95 18.57 -17.34 7.06
C GLN A 95 17.08 -17.69 6.93
N ARG A 96 16.39 -17.74 8.07
CA ARG A 96 14.94 -17.94 8.14
C ARG A 96 14.25 -16.67 8.54
N VAL A 97 13.23 -16.31 7.79
CA VAL A 97 12.36 -15.18 8.09
C VAL A 97 11.04 -15.76 8.61
N PRO A 98 10.59 -15.40 9.82
CA PRO A 98 9.27 -15.79 10.29
C PRO A 98 8.21 -15.11 9.41
N GLY A 99 7.14 -15.83 9.11
CA GLY A 99 5.97 -15.27 8.43
C GLY A 99 5.20 -14.31 9.35
N ASP A 100 4.23 -13.61 8.80
CA ASP A 100 3.34 -12.69 9.52
C ASP A 100 2.09 -13.37 10.12
N GLY A 101 2.05 -14.71 10.15
CA GLY A 101 0.89 -15.50 10.60
C GLY A 101 -0.25 -15.59 9.59
N HIS A 102 -0.12 -14.93 8.43
CA HIS A 102 -1.20 -14.81 7.45
C HIS A 102 -1.72 -16.17 6.96
N VAL A 103 -0.83 -17.14 6.74
CA VAL A 103 -1.22 -18.49 6.29
C VAL A 103 -2.04 -19.21 7.35
N GLU A 104 -1.68 -19.04 8.61
CA GLU A 104 -2.37 -19.62 9.76
C GLU A 104 -3.76 -19.00 9.94
N HIS A 105 -3.88 -17.67 9.81
CA HIS A 105 -5.17 -16.97 9.84
C HIS A 105 -6.10 -17.39 8.68
N HIS A 106 -5.54 -17.58 7.47
CA HIS A 106 -6.28 -18.14 6.34
C HIS A 106 -6.65 -19.61 6.55
N ALA A 107 -5.78 -20.40 7.17
CA ALA A 107 -6.07 -21.80 7.46
C ALA A 107 -7.14 -21.95 8.54
N GLU A 108 -7.21 -21.05 9.52
CA GLU A 108 -8.25 -21.01 10.56
C GLU A 108 -9.62 -20.58 10.01
N THR A 109 -9.64 -19.86 8.90
CA THR A 109 -10.87 -19.29 8.35
C THR A 109 -11.38 -20.14 7.19
N TYR A 110 -12.62 -20.63 7.26
CA TYR A 110 -13.27 -21.32 6.15
C TYR A 110 -13.57 -20.34 4.99
N ASP A 111 -13.93 -20.86 3.82
CA ASP A 111 -14.31 -20.03 2.66
C ASP A 111 -15.52 -19.14 2.95
N ASP A 112 -16.43 -19.59 3.82
CA ASP A 112 -17.53 -18.78 4.34
C ASP A 112 -17.12 -17.78 5.42
N MET A 113 -15.83 -17.68 5.68
CA MET A 113 -15.19 -16.81 6.64
C MET A 113 -15.59 -17.08 8.11
N SER A 114 -16.18 -18.25 8.39
CA SER A 114 -16.33 -18.79 9.75
C SER A 114 -15.01 -19.35 10.26
N LEU A 115 -14.85 -19.44 11.58
CA LEU A 115 -13.60 -19.92 12.19
C LEU A 115 -13.68 -21.42 12.48
N LYS A 116 -12.64 -22.14 12.07
CA LYS A 116 -12.36 -23.50 12.52
C LYS A 116 -12.08 -23.47 14.02
N ASN A 117 -12.93 -24.14 14.79
CA ASN A 117 -12.81 -24.20 16.24
C ASN A 117 -13.02 -25.64 16.77
N ASP A 118 -13.07 -26.62 15.88
CA ASP A 118 -13.17 -28.02 16.25
C ASP A 118 -11.87 -28.51 16.91
N GLU A 119 -12.00 -29.54 17.74
CA GLU A 119 -10.90 -30.11 18.52
C GLU A 119 -9.75 -30.60 17.62
N ARG A 120 -10.06 -31.09 16.42
CA ARG A 120 -9.06 -31.51 15.43
C ARG A 120 -8.27 -30.31 14.90
N TRP A 121 -8.90 -29.18 14.58
CA TRP A 121 -8.17 -27.96 14.22
C TRP A 121 -7.31 -27.44 15.37
N ARG A 122 -7.87 -27.37 16.58
CA ARG A 122 -7.17 -26.83 17.78
C ARG A 122 -5.95 -27.66 18.18
N ALA A 123 -5.90 -28.94 17.80
CA ALA A 123 -4.74 -29.80 18.01
C ALA A 123 -3.57 -29.53 17.04
N ASN A 124 -3.78 -28.78 15.95
CA ASN A 124 -2.74 -28.53 14.95
C ASN A 124 -1.77 -27.42 15.38
N LYS A 125 -0.50 -27.57 15.00
CA LYS A 125 0.55 -26.56 15.26
C LYS A 125 0.20 -25.17 14.71
N ALA A 126 -0.46 -25.10 13.54
CA ALA A 126 -0.91 -23.84 12.94
C ALA A 126 -2.01 -23.13 13.77
N SER A 127 -2.87 -23.90 14.45
CA SER A 127 -3.87 -23.32 15.37
C SER A 127 -3.22 -22.87 16.67
N GLN A 128 -2.24 -23.64 17.17
CA GLN A 128 -1.48 -23.33 18.38
C GLN A 128 -0.58 -22.10 18.22
N SER A 129 -0.01 -21.88 17.03
CA SER A 129 0.77 -20.66 16.76
C SER A 129 -0.07 -19.38 16.78
N LEU A 130 -1.40 -19.50 16.72
CA LEU A 130 -2.34 -18.38 16.85
C LEU A 130 -2.86 -18.21 18.29
N ASP A 131 -2.55 -19.11 19.23
CA ASP A 131 -3.11 -19.06 20.60
C ASP A 131 -2.72 -17.75 21.34
N ASP A 132 -1.51 -17.27 21.11
CA ASP A 132 -0.99 -16.01 21.69
C ASP A 132 -1.20 -14.79 20.77
N ASP A 133 -1.83 -14.96 19.60
CA ASP A 133 -2.05 -13.88 18.64
C ASP A 133 -3.31 -13.06 19.01
N TYR A 134 -3.09 -11.79 19.34
CA TYR A 134 -4.16 -10.83 19.65
C TYR A 134 -5.19 -10.68 18.52
N TYR A 135 -4.80 -10.91 17.27
CA TYR A 135 -5.65 -10.73 16.10
C TYR A 135 -6.21 -12.05 15.55
N ARG A 136 -6.16 -13.15 16.33
CA ARG A 136 -6.80 -14.44 15.98
C ARG A 136 -8.24 -14.25 15.51
N GLY A 137 -8.60 -14.96 14.45
CA GLY A 137 -9.92 -14.87 13.83
C GLY A 137 -10.14 -13.64 12.94
N THR A 138 -9.08 -12.87 12.68
CA THR A 138 -9.05 -11.87 11.60
C THR A 138 -8.31 -12.44 10.39
N ALA A 139 -8.54 -11.90 9.21
CA ALA A 139 -7.87 -12.42 8.00
C ALA A 139 -6.40 -12.00 7.88
N PHE A 140 -6.03 -10.87 8.49
CA PHE A 140 -4.65 -10.38 8.50
C PHE A 140 -4.47 -9.30 9.58
N HIS A 141 -3.22 -9.16 10.02
CA HIS A 141 -2.75 -8.20 11.01
C HIS A 141 -2.52 -6.82 10.37
N TRP A 142 -2.76 -5.71 11.08
CA TRP A 142 -2.49 -4.36 10.52
C TRP A 142 -1.01 -4.11 10.21
N SER A 143 -0.11 -4.84 10.86
CA SER A 143 1.31 -4.86 10.52
C SER A 143 1.56 -5.39 9.12
N ALA A 144 0.76 -6.34 8.62
CA ALA A 144 0.87 -6.84 7.24
C ALA A 144 0.59 -5.72 6.23
N THR A 145 -0.42 -4.87 6.48
CA THR A 145 -0.69 -3.69 5.65
C THR A 145 0.49 -2.72 5.64
N LEU A 146 1.10 -2.48 6.81
CA LEU A 146 2.28 -1.61 6.91
C LEU A 146 3.49 -2.21 6.15
N ILE A 147 3.75 -3.50 6.33
CA ILE A 147 4.85 -4.21 5.66
C ILE A 147 4.65 -4.17 4.14
N MET A 148 3.46 -4.48 3.64
CA MET A 148 3.14 -4.37 2.21
C MET A 148 3.29 -2.94 1.69
N THR A 149 2.89 -1.93 2.48
CA THR A 149 3.07 -0.51 2.11
C THR A 149 4.54 -0.16 1.94
N VAL A 150 5.40 -0.62 2.85
CA VAL A 150 6.86 -0.38 2.77
C VAL A 150 7.48 -1.16 1.61
N GLN A 151 7.06 -2.41 1.39
CA GLN A 151 7.51 -3.26 0.27
C GLN A 151 7.14 -2.69 -1.10
N MET A 152 6.07 -1.90 -1.19
CA MET A 152 5.67 -1.21 -2.41
C MET A 152 6.59 -0.03 -2.76
N LEU A 153 7.27 0.59 -1.79
CA LEU A 153 8.06 1.81 -2.04
C LEU A 153 9.17 1.64 -3.10
N PRO A 154 9.98 0.56 -3.11
CA PRO A 154 11.03 0.35 -4.11
C PRO A 154 10.52 0.26 -5.55
N SER A 155 9.27 -0.16 -5.78
CA SER A 155 8.70 -0.26 -7.13
C SER A 155 7.84 0.96 -7.49
N VAL A 156 7.05 1.48 -6.53
CA VAL A 156 6.15 2.62 -6.73
C VAL A 156 6.92 3.92 -6.92
N LEU A 157 7.88 4.23 -6.05
CA LEU A 157 8.59 5.52 -6.11
C LEU A 157 9.28 5.75 -7.47
N PRO A 158 10.10 4.83 -8.01
CA PRO A 158 10.72 5.05 -9.31
C PRO A 158 9.69 5.06 -10.45
N THR A 159 8.65 4.23 -10.40
CA THR A 159 7.62 4.18 -11.46
C THR A 159 6.86 5.51 -11.56
N TYR A 160 6.40 6.04 -10.43
CA TYR A 160 5.65 7.31 -10.40
C TYR A 160 6.54 8.52 -10.70
N ALA A 161 7.80 8.49 -10.27
CA ALA A 161 8.78 9.50 -10.67
C ALA A 161 8.98 9.53 -12.19
N LEU A 162 9.09 8.35 -12.84
CA LEU A 162 9.19 8.24 -14.31
C LEU A 162 7.93 8.69 -15.03
N MET A 163 6.76 8.54 -14.40
CA MET A 163 5.49 9.08 -14.89
C MET A 163 5.34 10.59 -14.65
N GLY A 164 6.30 11.24 -13.98
CA GLY A 164 6.29 12.68 -13.73
C GLY A 164 5.44 13.09 -12.53
N TRP A 165 5.27 12.21 -11.54
CA TRP A 165 4.67 12.54 -10.24
C TRP A 165 5.75 12.88 -9.22
N SER A 166 5.45 13.83 -8.35
CA SER A 166 6.27 14.16 -7.19
C SER A 166 6.10 13.13 -6.06
N LEU A 167 7.02 13.13 -5.09
CA LEU A 167 6.94 12.25 -3.92
C LEU A 167 5.62 12.45 -3.12
N PRO A 168 5.18 13.69 -2.80
CA PRO A 168 3.92 13.89 -2.09
C PRO A 168 2.70 13.36 -2.87
N GLU A 169 2.65 13.59 -4.18
CA GLU A 169 1.56 13.08 -5.02
C GLU A 169 1.57 11.54 -5.07
N THR A 170 2.76 10.94 -5.20
CA THR A 170 2.92 9.48 -5.17
C THR A 170 2.41 8.89 -3.85
N LEU A 171 2.73 9.50 -2.72
CA LEU A 171 2.22 9.07 -1.40
C LEU A 171 0.71 9.29 -1.28
N ALA A 172 0.18 10.38 -1.86
CA ALA A 172 -1.26 10.66 -1.89
C ALA A 172 -2.05 9.67 -2.78
N ILE A 173 -1.37 8.97 -3.70
CA ILE A 173 -1.96 7.86 -4.47
C ILE A 173 -1.78 6.54 -3.70
N LEU A 174 -0.56 6.25 -3.24
CA LEU A 174 -0.21 4.98 -2.59
C LEU A 174 -1.00 4.73 -1.30
N LEU A 175 -1.02 5.68 -0.36
CA LEU A 175 -1.60 5.44 0.97
C LEU A 175 -3.12 5.16 0.91
N PRO A 176 -3.93 5.92 0.13
CA PRO A 176 -5.33 5.57 -0.06
C PRO A 176 -5.50 4.24 -0.80
N SER A 177 -4.67 3.92 -1.80
CA SER A 177 -4.73 2.62 -2.48
C SER A 177 -4.45 1.45 -1.55
N MET A 178 -3.46 1.56 -0.64
CA MET A 178 -3.18 0.55 0.38
C MET A 178 -4.36 0.36 1.33
N LEU A 179 -4.99 1.46 1.77
CA LEU A 179 -6.15 1.39 2.63
C LEU A 179 -7.35 0.75 1.91
N LEU A 180 -7.60 1.14 0.66
CA LEU A 180 -8.66 0.56 -0.17
C LEU A 180 -8.42 -0.94 -0.40
N HIS A 181 -7.20 -1.35 -0.66
CA HIS A 181 -6.83 -2.76 -0.77
C HIS A 181 -7.15 -3.52 0.53
N ALA A 182 -6.73 -3.00 1.69
CA ALA A 182 -7.02 -3.61 2.99
C ALA A 182 -8.53 -3.66 3.32
N VAL A 183 -9.28 -2.61 2.99
CA VAL A 183 -10.72 -2.52 3.28
C VAL A 183 -11.54 -3.35 2.30
N ALA A 184 -11.21 -3.35 1.01
CA ALA A 184 -11.90 -4.17 0.01
C ALA A 184 -11.84 -5.65 0.36
N THR A 185 -10.68 -6.12 0.82
CA THR A 185 -10.50 -7.48 1.33
C THR A 185 -11.43 -7.75 2.53
N ARG A 186 -11.54 -6.82 3.48
CA ARG A 186 -12.47 -6.95 4.63
C ARG A 186 -13.95 -6.92 4.23
N LEU A 187 -14.31 -6.15 3.20
CA LEU A 187 -15.69 -6.07 2.70
C LEU A 187 -16.08 -7.31 1.90
N LEU A 188 -15.20 -7.80 1.01
CA LEU A 188 -15.38 -9.08 0.30
C LEU A 188 -15.55 -10.23 1.30
N GLN A 189 -14.73 -10.24 2.34
CA GLN A 189 -14.83 -11.18 3.45
C GLN A 189 -16.19 -11.11 4.15
N ARG A 190 -16.68 -9.92 4.45
CA ARG A 190 -18.01 -9.73 5.05
C ARG A 190 -19.13 -10.20 4.11
N GLN A 191 -19.04 -9.91 2.82
CA GLN A 191 -20.01 -10.38 1.83
C GLN A 191 -20.03 -11.90 1.73
N MET A 192 -18.86 -12.56 1.81
CA MET A 192 -18.76 -14.03 1.83
C MET A 192 -19.42 -14.61 3.10
N ARG A 193 -19.22 -13.99 4.29
CA ARG A 193 -19.91 -14.37 5.54
C ARG A 193 -21.43 -14.29 5.41
N GLU A 194 -21.92 -13.16 4.91
CA GLU A 194 -23.35 -12.89 4.77
C GLU A 194 -24.00 -13.80 3.72
N SER A 195 -23.29 -14.11 2.63
CA SER A 195 -23.75 -15.02 1.58
C SER A 195 -23.78 -16.48 2.02
N ALA A 196 -22.84 -16.91 2.87
CA ALA A 196 -22.83 -18.27 3.40
C ALA A 196 -23.83 -18.52 4.54
N GLY A 197 -24.19 -17.46 5.28
CA GLY A 197 -25.32 -17.50 6.23
C GLY A 197 -26.70 -17.56 5.54
N GLY A 198 -26.75 -17.39 4.21
CA GLY A 198 -27.96 -17.32 3.41
C GLY A 198 -27.99 -18.33 2.27
N GLY A 199 -28.02 -19.63 2.59
CA GLY A 199 -28.45 -20.68 1.67
C GLY A 199 -27.57 -20.97 0.46
N GLY A 200 -26.71 -22.00 0.59
CA GLY A 200 -26.44 -22.95 -0.49
C GLY A 200 -25.81 -22.43 -1.80
N GLY A 201 -25.09 -21.32 -1.80
CA GLY A 201 -24.33 -20.85 -2.97
C GLY A 201 -22.91 -21.41 -2.96
N THR A 202 -22.59 -22.30 -3.90
CA THR A 202 -21.22 -22.76 -4.17
C THR A 202 -20.29 -21.58 -4.45
N ALA A 203 -19.23 -21.41 -3.65
CA ALA A 203 -18.14 -20.49 -3.95
C ALA A 203 -17.55 -20.81 -5.34
N PRO A 204 -17.15 -19.80 -6.13
CA PRO A 204 -16.48 -20.04 -7.41
C PRO A 204 -15.19 -20.84 -7.17
N ALA A 205 -15.06 -21.97 -7.88
CA ALA A 205 -14.01 -22.98 -7.72
C ALA A 205 -12.55 -22.48 -7.82
N ALA A 206 -12.33 -21.21 -8.15
CA ALA A 206 -11.01 -20.58 -8.18
C ALA A 206 -10.44 -20.28 -6.77
N ILE A 207 -11.29 -20.11 -5.75
CA ILE A 207 -10.84 -19.79 -4.37
C ILE A 207 -10.61 -21.08 -3.54
N ALA A 208 -11.34 -22.15 -3.85
CA ALA A 208 -11.30 -23.43 -3.13
C ALA A 208 -9.96 -24.20 -3.23
N ASN A 209 -9.09 -23.85 -4.18
CA ASN A 209 -7.80 -24.53 -4.36
C ASN A 209 -6.65 -23.91 -3.54
N GLY A 210 -6.83 -22.73 -2.94
CA GLY A 210 -5.79 -22.12 -2.09
C GLY A 210 -5.63 -22.86 -0.76
N GLY A 211 -6.74 -23.23 -0.12
CA GLY A 211 -6.74 -23.87 1.19
C GLY A 211 -6.32 -25.35 1.19
N THR A 212 -6.60 -26.09 0.11
CA THR A 212 -6.24 -27.51 -0.03
C THR A 212 -4.74 -27.71 -0.27
N ILE A 213 -4.08 -26.83 -1.03
CA ILE A 213 -2.62 -26.89 -1.26
C ILE A 213 -1.84 -26.60 0.04
N ILE A 214 -2.38 -25.74 0.91
CA ILE A 214 -1.76 -25.37 2.19
C ILE A 214 -1.90 -26.49 3.22
N ALA A 215 -3.05 -27.19 3.26
CA ALA A 215 -3.23 -28.32 4.18
C ALA A 215 -2.26 -29.48 3.89
N ASP A 216 -1.94 -29.74 2.62
CA ASP A 216 -0.95 -30.75 2.21
C ASP A 216 0.50 -30.32 2.50
N ALA A 217 0.80 -29.01 2.51
CA ALA A 217 2.14 -28.50 2.78
C ALA A 217 2.55 -28.59 4.26
N TYR A 218 1.60 -28.83 5.16
CA TYR A 218 1.83 -28.93 6.62
C TYR A 218 1.45 -30.29 7.22
N SER A 219 1.17 -31.30 6.39
CA SER A 219 0.83 -32.66 6.81
C SER A 219 2.03 -33.62 6.94
N GLU A 220 3.27 -33.11 6.99
CA GLU A 220 4.47 -33.88 7.34
C GLU A 220 4.94 -33.61 8.78
#